data_AF-A0A914IW22-F1
#
_entry.id   AF-A0A914IW22-F1
#
_cell.length_a   1.000
_cell.length_b   1.000
_cell.length_c   1.000
_cell.angle_alpha   90.00
_cell.angle_beta   90.00
_cell.angle_gamma   90.00
#
_symmetry.space_group_name_H-M   'P 1'
#
loop_
_entity.id
_entity.type
_entity.pdbx_description
1 polymer ?
#
loop_
_entity_poly.entity_id
_entity_poly.type
_entity_poly.pdbx_seq_one_letter_code
_entity_poly.pdbx_strand_id
1 'polypeptide(L)'
;VTPLKERIEANGLSIDELNLANIYGYIHLYDALKLYALAVSSALKETKDPKIINDGRFLWNKMRKMSFAGLVAQGNDSIPTKRKRSTDSLPIGWVMMDDLAERAGVYAAFFVAGNKDEVVKVVEMNPFILGNCDGIKNKSGCLDLNLVDIQTGFWPSSDGKLPSEEPACGFRNERCDYTLIIIAASLAIAAVILAFVGFVVYKIMQNKALDKIPWKIFRDDMRIVTEEEMKSMLSIGSTKTKLSNMTKFNKHHAIIGTNTHASFHIYPQKRPIVFGREDMQTMTMIKQAVHDNLNPFLG
;
A
#
# COMPACT_ATOMS: atom_id res chain seq x y z
N VAL A 1 18.13 27.56 -35.96
CA VAL A 1 18.11 29.04 -36.07
C VAL A 1 19.10 29.55 -37.12
N THR A 2 20.32 29.01 -37.16
CA THR A 2 21.34 29.29 -38.19
C THR A 2 20.84 29.29 -39.64
N PRO A 3 20.06 28.28 -40.14
CA PRO A 3 19.62 28.29 -41.53
C PRO A 3 18.59 29.38 -41.87
N LEU A 4 17.83 29.86 -40.88
CA LEU A 4 16.91 30.99 -41.07
C LEU A 4 17.70 32.30 -41.16
N LYS A 5 18.65 32.49 -40.23
CA LYS A 5 19.50 33.68 -40.16
C LYS A 5 20.28 33.89 -41.46
N GLU A 6 20.93 32.83 -41.94
CA GLU A 6 21.71 32.84 -43.19
C GLU A 6 20.83 33.18 -44.41
N ARG A 7 19.60 32.66 -44.47
CA ARG A 7 18.67 32.96 -45.59
C ARG A 7 18.08 34.36 -45.52
N ILE A 8 17.91 34.93 -44.34
CA ILE A 8 17.42 36.30 -44.16
C ILE A 8 18.52 37.30 -44.57
N GLU A 9 19.75 37.08 -44.11
CA GLU A 9 20.93 37.85 -44.51
C GLU A 9 21.17 37.76 -46.03
N ALA A 10 21.02 36.57 -46.63
CA ALA A 10 21.14 36.38 -48.08
C ALA A 10 20.09 37.16 -48.89
N ASN A 11 18.93 37.49 -48.30
CA ASN A 11 17.89 38.28 -48.93
C ASN A 11 17.96 39.78 -48.57
N GLY A 12 19.03 40.22 -47.89
CA GLY A 12 19.28 41.63 -47.57
C GLY A 12 18.40 42.21 -46.44
N LEU A 13 17.80 41.35 -45.61
CA LEU A 13 16.99 41.77 -44.46
C LEU A 13 17.83 41.78 -43.18
N SER A 14 17.65 42.79 -42.34
CA SER A 14 18.32 42.86 -41.04
C SER A 14 17.64 41.94 -40.03
N ILE A 15 18.44 41.16 -39.30
CA ILE A 15 17.95 40.24 -38.26
C ILE A 15 17.41 40.99 -37.04
N ASP A 16 17.89 42.21 -36.82
CA ASP A 16 17.51 43.05 -35.69
C ASP A 16 16.04 43.52 -35.80
N GLU A 17 15.46 43.45 -37.00
CA GLU A 17 14.04 43.75 -37.24
C GLU A 17 13.12 42.55 -36.93
N LEU A 18 13.68 41.34 -36.74
CA LEU A 18 12.90 40.15 -36.43
C LEU A 18 12.80 39.93 -34.93
N ASN A 19 11.57 39.66 -34.47
CA ASN A 19 11.34 39.21 -33.11
C ASN A 19 11.81 37.75 -32.96
N LEU A 20 13.03 37.57 -32.44
CA LEU A 20 13.64 36.26 -32.23
C LEU A 20 12.85 35.36 -31.27
N ALA A 21 11.97 35.93 -30.42
CA ALA A 21 11.08 35.14 -29.58
C ALA A 21 10.04 34.34 -30.39
N ASN A 22 9.74 34.74 -31.64
CA ASN A 22 8.75 34.10 -32.51
C ASN A 22 9.35 33.43 -33.75
N ILE A 23 10.61 32.98 -33.68
CA ILE A 23 11.30 32.30 -34.80
C ILE A 23 10.47 31.15 -35.38
N TYR A 24 9.82 30.35 -34.53
CA TYR A 24 9.01 29.22 -34.98
C TYR A 24 7.78 29.67 -35.78
N GLY A 25 7.13 30.77 -35.40
CA GLY A 25 6.02 31.33 -36.16
C GLY A 25 6.44 31.73 -37.57
N TYR A 26 7.60 32.38 -37.72
CA TYR A 26 8.13 32.73 -39.04
C TYR A 26 8.47 31.50 -39.90
N ILE A 27 9.05 30.46 -39.30
CA ILE A 27 9.34 29.20 -40.01
C ILE A 27 8.06 28.54 -40.50
N HIS A 28 7.04 28.42 -39.64
CA HIS A 28 5.77 27.80 -40.02
C HIS A 28 5.01 28.63 -41.06
N LEU A 29 5.05 29.96 -40.97
CA LEU A 29 4.44 30.84 -41.96
C LEU A 29 5.13 30.71 -43.32
N TYR A 30 6.46 30.68 -43.34
CA TYR A 30 7.21 30.46 -44.58
C TYR A 30 6.85 29.10 -45.21
N ASP A 31 6.85 28.03 -44.41
CA ASP A 31 6.50 26.69 -44.88
C ASP A 31 5.05 26.65 -45.42
N ALA A 32 4.11 27.34 -44.77
CA ALA A 32 2.72 27.42 -45.21
C ALA A 32 2.57 28.16 -46.55
N LEU A 33 3.24 29.30 -46.72
CA LEU A 33 3.25 30.04 -47.99
C LEU A 33 3.90 29.22 -49.11
N LYS A 34 4.97 28.49 -48.79
CA LYS A 34 5.64 27.60 -49.73
C LYS A 34 4.73 26.44 -50.16
N LEU A 35 4.02 25.81 -49.21
CA LEU A 35 3.03 24.77 -49.52
C LEU A 35 1.98 25.29 -50.50
N TYR A 36 1.41 26.46 -50.20
CA TYR A 36 0.39 27.08 -51.05
C TYR A 36 0.92 27.37 -52.45
N ALA A 37 2.10 27.98 -52.56
CA ALA A 37 2.74 28.28 -53.85
C ALA A 37 3.03 27.00 -54.68
N LEU A 38 3.47 25.92 -54.03
CA LEU A 38 3.70 24.64 -54.69
C LEU A 38 2.40 23.99 -55.17
N ALA A 39 1.34 24.07 -54.35
CA ALA A 39 0.02 23.57 -54.73
C ALA A 39 -0.57 24.34 -55.92
N VAL A 40 -0.49 25.68 -55.90
CA VAL A 40 -0.90 26.55 -57.02
C VAL A 40 -0.07 26.26 -58.27
N SER A 41 1.24 26.15 -58.15
CA SER A 41 2.12 25.83 -59.28
C SER A 41 1.77 24.46 -59.88
N SER A 42 1.50 23.46 -59.04
CA SER A 42 1.11 22.13 -59.52
C SER A 42 -0.29 22.13 -60.15
N ALA A 43 -1.24 22.90 -59.60
CA ALA A 43 -2.57 23.08 -60.16
C ALA A 43 -2.51 23.72 -61.56
N LEU A 44 -1.77 24.82 -61.70
CA LEU A 44 -1.61 25.53 -62.98
C LEU A 44 -0.91 24.68 -64.04
N LYS A 45 0.07 23.85 -63.65
CA LYS A 45 0.73 22.91 -64.57
C LYS A 45 -0.22 21.85 -65.12
N GLU A 46 -1.18 21.41 -64.32
CA GLU A 46 -2.15 20.37 -64.71
C GLU A 46 -3.32 20.92 -65.52
N THR A 47 -3.92 22.03 -65.09
CA THR A 47 -5.13 22.58 -65.72
C THR A 47 -4.83 23.58 -66.84
N LYS A 48 -3.67 24.24 -66.81
CA LYS A 48 -3.27 25.36 -67.70
C LYS A 48 -4.22 26.57 -67.69
N ASP A 49 -5.16 26.63 -66.75
CA ASP A 49 -6.18 27.66 -66.68
C ASP A 49 -6.00 28.49 -65.39
N PRO A 50 -5.75 29.81 -65.48
CA PRO A 50 -5.49 30.66 -64.30
C PRO A 50 -6.69 30.79 -63.36
N LYS A 51 -7.90 30.48 -63.82
CA LYS A 51 -9.12 30.55 -62.99
C LYS A 51 -9.16 29.52 -61.86
N ILE A 52 -8.34 28.46 -61.94
CA ILE A 52 -8.29 27.39 -60.93
C ILE A 52 -7.81 27.89 -59.57
N ILE A 53 -7.10 29.03 -59.52
CA ILE A 53 -6.59 29.62 -58.28
C ILE A 53 -7.73 30.03 -57.34
N ASN A 54 -8.89 30.35 -57.90
CA ASN A 54 -10.07 30.74 -57.12
C ASN A 54 -10.86 29.51 -56.59
N ASP A 55 -10.55 28.30 -57.04
CA ASP A 55 -11.16 27.07 -56.52
C ASP A 55 -10.38 26.56 -55.28
N GLY A 56 -10.83 27.00 -54.12
CA GLY A 56 -10.24 26.61 -52.84
C GLY A 56 -10.33 25.11 -52.56
N ARG A 57 -11.37 24.41 -53.05
CA ARG A 57 -11.52 22.97 -52.82
C ARG A 57 -10.52 22.18 -53.66
N PHE A 58 -10.29 22.60 -54.90
CA PHE A 58 -9.28 22.02 -55.76
C PHE A 58 -7.87 22.22 -55.20
N LEU A 59 -7.54 23.44 -54.77
CA LEU A 59 -6.23 23.74 -54.16
C LEU A 59 -6.03 22.98 -52.84
N TRP A 60 -7.06 22.93 -51.98
CA TRP A 60 -7.01 22.13 -50.75
C TRP A 60 -6.75 20.66 -51.05
N ASN A 61 -7.49 20.08 -52.00
CA ASN A 61 -7.26 18.71 -52.45
C ASN A 61 -5.84 18.47 -52.93
N LYS A 62 -5.21 19.48 -53.54
CA LYS A 62 -3.84 19.41 -54.02
C LYS A 62 -2.81 19.45 -52.90
N MET A 63 -3.08 20.21 -51.84
CA MET A 63 -2.20 20.32 -50.65
C MET A 63 -2.14 19.05 -49.82
N ARG A 64 -3.18 18.20 -49.89
CA ARG A 64 -3.23 16.91 -49.20
C ARG A 64 -2.11 15.98 -49.66
N LYS A 65 -1.55 15.22 -48.73
CA LYS A 65 -0.49 14.22 -49.00
C LYS A 65 0.76 14.80 -49.71
N MET A 66 0.92 16.12 -49.74
CA MET A 66 2.13 16.75 -50.26
C MET A 66 3.28 16.63 -49.26
N SER A 67 4.48 16.42 -49.79
CA SER A 67 5.71 16.50 -49.01
C SER A 67 6.71 17.40 -49.72
N PHE A 68 7.37 18.27 -48.97
CA PHE A 68 8.36 19.21 -49.50
C PHE A 68 9.40 19.57 -48.44
N ALA A 69 10.57 20.03 -48.89
CA ALA A 69 11.61 20.54 -48.01
C ALA A 69 11.21 21.92 -47.46
N GLY A 70 11.10 22.04 -46.13
CA GLY A 70 10.81 23.31 -45.45
C GLY A 70 12.00 24.24 -45.36
N LEU A 71 11.87 25.33 -44.61
CA LEU A 71 12.92 26.34 -44.43
C LEU A 71 14.15 25.81 -43.69
N VAL A 72 13.92 24.91 -42.73
CA VAL A 72 14.95 24.33 -41.84
C VAL A 72 15.60 23.09 -42.46
N ALA A 73 15.15 22.65 -43.63
CA ALA A 73 15.74 21.51 -44.33
C ALA A 73 17.21 21.82 -44.67
N GLN A 74 18.13 21.05 -44.08
CA GLN A 74 19.56 21.12 -44.38
C GLN A 74 19.90 20.18 -45.54
N GLY A 75 20.59 20.70 -46.55
CA GLY A 75 21.17 19.90 -47.64
C GLY A 75 20.26 19.66 -48.84
N ASN A 76 20.90 19.51 -50.00
CA ASN A 76 20.31 19.18 -51.30
C ASN A 76 19.90 17.69 -51.38
N ASP A 77 19.45 17.11 -50.27
CA ASP A 77 19.14 15.70 -50.20
C ASP A 77 17.83 15.43 -50.92
N SER A 78 18.00 14.70 -52.02
CA SER A 78 16.98 14.14 -52.90
C SER A 78 15.67 13.84 -52.19
N ILE A 79 14.57 14.24 -52.84
CA ILE A 79 13.21 13.74 -52.65
C ILE A 79 13.26 12.33 -52.06
N PRO A 80 12.61 12.04 -50.91
CA PRO A 80 12.42 10.67 -50.47
C PRO A 80 11.62 9.98 -51.59
N THR A 81 12.34 9.30 -52.49
CA THR A 81 11.74 8.53 -53.56
C THR A 81 10.75 7.57 -52.94
N LYS A 82 9.59 7.36 -53.58
CA LYS A 82 8.46 6.50 -53.15
C LYS A 82 8.83 5.04 -52.76
N ARG A 83 10.11 4.68 -52.77
CA ARG A 83 10.72 3.40 -52.41
C ARG A 83 11.61 3.45 -51.16
N LYS A 84 11.65 4.54 -50.38
CA LYS A 84 12.29 4.48 -49.06
C LYS A 84 11.38 3.68 -48.12
N ARG A 85 11.93 2.55 -47.64
CA ARG A 85 11.32 1.66 -46.68
C ARG A 85 11.02 2.46 -45.41
N SER A 86 9.97 2.10 -44.67
CA SER A 86 9.47 2.78 -43.47
C SER A 86 10.52 3.06 -42.38
N THR A 87 11.73 2.52 -42.49
CA THR A 87 12.86 2.63 -41.55
C THR A 87 13.74 3.87 -41.73
N ASP A 88 13.57 4.65 -42.80
CA ASP A 88 14.39 5.84 -43.02
C ASP A 88 13.72 7.08 -42.38
N SER A 89 14.36 7.65 -41.36
CA SER A 89 13.94 8.91 -40.75
C SER A 89 13.74 9.99 -41.81
N LEU A 90 12.65 10.75 -41.69
CA LEU A 90 12.47 11.96 -42.48
C LEU A 90 13.64 12.91 -42.15
N PRO A 91 14.33 13.50 -43.15
CA PRO A 91 15.39 14.44 -42.85
C PRO A 91 14.83 15.64 -42.08
N ILE A 92 15.64 16.20 -41.20
CA ILE A 92 15.26 17.32 -40.35
C ILE A 92 14.79 18.48 -41.24
N GLY A 93 13.61 19.03 -40.96
CA GLY A 93 13.05 20.18 -41.70
C GLY A 93 12.18 19.83 -42.92
N TRP A 94 11.87 18.56 -43.16
CA TRP A 94 10.83 18.18 -44.13
C TRP A 94 9.43 18.46 -43.59
N VAL A 95 8.54 18.89 -44.49
CA VAL A 95 7.13 19.12 -44.21
C VAL A 95 6.33 18.06 -44.95
N MET A 96 5.55 17.29 -44.22
CA MET A 96 4.61 16.31 -44.76
C MET A 96 3.20 16.73 -44.37
N MET A 97 2.30 16.73 -45.34
CA MET A 97 0.87 16.98 -45.14
C MET A 97 0.12 15.65 -45.11
N ASP A 98 -0.87 15.56 -44.25
CA ASP A 98 -1.73 14.39 -44.10
C ASP A 98 -2.87 14.39 -45.14
N ASP A 99 -3.84 13.49 -45.02
CA ASP A 99 -5.01 13.44 -45.92
C ASP A 99 -6.12 14.47 -45.62
N LEU A 100 -5.96 15.28 -44.58
CA LEU A 100 -6.82 16.41 -44.22
C LEU A 100 -6.15 17.78 -44.48
N ALA A 101 -4.93 17.77 -45.02
CA ALA A 101 -4.05 18.94 -45.19
C ALA A 101 -3.61 19.57 -43.85
N GLU A 102 -3.45 18.74 -42.83
CA GLU A 102 -2.75 19.05 -41.59
C GLU A 102 -1.28 18.62 -41.69
N ARG A 103 -0.40 19.35 -40.99
CA ARG A 103 1.04 19.03 -40.99
C ARG A 103 1.30 17.83 -40.08
N ALA A 104 1.92 16.79 -40.62
CA ALA A 104 2.43 15.67 -39.85
C ALA A 104 3.57 16.14 -38.94
N GLY A 105 3.37 16.02 -37.63
CA GLY A 105 4.38 16.33 -36.62
C GLY A 105 5.45 15.25 -36.53
N VAL A 106 6.70 15.67 -36.39
CA VAL A 106 7.77 14.80 -35.89
C VAL A 106 7.84 15.02 -34.38
N TYR A 107 7.70 13.95 -33.62
CA TYR A 107 7.76 14.00 -32.16
C TYR A 107 9.06 13.38 -31.67
N ALA A 108 9.55 13.83 -30.53
CA ALA A 108 10.67 13.21 -29.85
C ALA A 108 10.37 13.15 -28.36
N ALA A 109 10.74 12.04 -27.73
CA ALA A 109 10.71 11.95 -26.28
C ALA A 109 12.11 12.16 -25.73
N PHE A 110 12.18 12.91 -24.65
CA PHE A 110 13.42 13.25 -23.96
C PHE A 110 13.35 12.72 -22.54
N PHE A 111 14.49 12.23 -22.05
CA PHE A 111 14.67 11.79 -20.68
C PHE A 111 15.58 12.77 -19.95
N VAL A 112 15.12 13.16 -18.77
CA VAL A 112 15.85 14.06 -17.87
C VAL A 112 16.26 13.22 -16.67
N ALA A 113 17.56 12.96 -16.54
CA ALA A 113 18.09 12.22 -15.40
C ALA A 113 18.20 13.14 -14.18
N GLY A 114 17.78 12.70 -12.99
CA GLY A 114 17.93 13.51 -11.78
C GLY A 114 19.37 13.80 -11.37
N ASN A 115 20.33 13.02 -11.88
CA ASN A 115 21.76 13.11 -11.52
C ASN A 115 22.61 13.82 -12.58
N LYS A 116 22.04 14.20 -13.72
CA LYS A 116 22.75 14.87 -14.81
C LYS A 116 21.85 15.98 -15.37
N ASP A 117 22.41 17.18 -15.51
CA ASP A 117 21.71 18.31 -16.14
C ASP A 117 21.60 18.17 -17.68
N GLU A 118 21.85 16.97 -18.21
CA GLU A 118 21.79 16.69 -19.64
C GLU A 118 20.45 16.05 -20.01
N VAL A 119 19.77 16.65 -20.98
CA VAL A 119 18.53 16.14 -21.56
C VAL A 119 18.90 15.20 -22.70
N VAL A 120 18.62 13.90 -22.52
CA VAL A 120 18.95 12.87 -23.52
C VAL A 120 17.72 12.57 -24.36
N LYS A 121 17.85 12.62 -25.69
CA LYS A 121 16.80 12.17 -26.62
C LYS A 121 16.71 10.65 -26.58
N VAL A 122 15.54 10.11 -26.26
CA VAL A 122 15.34 8.66 -26.05
C VAL A 122 14.65 7.98 -27.22
N VAL A 123 13.74 8.68 -27.89
CA VAL A 123 13.07 8.15 -29.08
C VAL A 123 12.66 9.30 -29.96
N GLU A 124 12.74 9.07 -31.27
CA GLU A 124 12.24 9.96 -32.30
C GLU A 124 11.10 9.26 -33.04
N MET A 125 9.98 9.95 -33.22
CA MET A 125 8.76 9.42 -33.81
C MET A 125 8.51 10.15 -35.13
N ASN A 126 8.73 9.42 -36.22
CA ASN A 126 8.62 9.95 -37.58
C ASN A 126 7.30 9.52 -38.23
N PRO A 127 6.52 10.46 -38.80
CA PRO A 127 5.26 10.12 -39.44
C PRO A 127 5.47 9.46 -40.80
N PHE A 128 4.63 8.49 -41.13
CA PHE A 128 4.52 7.91 -42.46
C PHE A 128 3.06 7.76 -42.90
N ILE A 129 2.83 7.83 -44.21
CA ILE A 129 1.48 7.77 -44.79
C ILE A 129 1.06 6.32 -44.95
N LEU A 130 -0.11 5.97 -44.41
CA LEU A 130 -0.74 4.66 -44.59
C LEU A 130 -1.24 4.50 -46.03
N GLY A 131 -0.91 3.35 -46.64
CA GLY A 131 -1.50 2.95 -47.91
C GLY A 131 -2.99 2.64 -47.77
N ASN A 132 -3.76 2.90 -48.83
CA ASN A 132 -5.20 2.57 -48.90
C ASN A 132 -6.08 3.20 -47.82
N CYS A 133 -5.73 4.40 -47.35
CA CYS A 133 -6.53 5.16 -46.40
C CYS A 133 -7.16 6.41 -47.07
N ASP A 134 -8.44 6.65 -46.76
CA ASP A 134 -9.25 7.79 -47.19
C ASP A 134 -9.69 8.60 -45.96
N GLY A 135 -8.97 9.68 -45.69
CA GLY A 135 -9.15 10.53 -44.53
C GLY A 135 -10.45 11.33 -44.56
N ILE A 136 -11.04 11.56 -45.75
CA ILE A 136 -12.32 12.28 -45.86
C ILE A 136 -13.47 11.43 -45.28
N LYS A 137 -13.44 10.12 -45.51
CA LYS A 137 -14.47 9.20 -45.00
C LYS A 137 -14.31 8.93 -43.52
N ASN A 138 -13.07 8.65 -43.10
CA ASN A 138 -12.78 8.21 -41.73
C ASN A 138 -12.48 9.37 -40.77
N LYS A 139 -12.40 10.61 -41.28
CA LYS A 139 -11.94 11.80 -40.53
C LYS A 139 -10.62 11.56 -39.82
N SER A 140 -9.73 10.80 -40.45
CA SER A 140 -8.40 10.48 -39.93
C SER A 140 -7.33 11.02 -40.87
N GLY A 141 -6.18 11.42 -40.33
CA GLY A 141 -5.07 11.95 -41.14
C GLY A 141 -4.35 10.90 -42.01
N CYS A 142 -4.70 9.62 -41.89
CA CYS A 142 -4.04 8.51 -42.58
C CYS A 142 -2.52 8.45 -42.33
N LEU A 143 -2.12 8.76 -41.10
CA LEU A 143 -0.74 8.74 -40.64
C LEU A 143 -0.57 7.72 -39.53
N ASP A 144 0.62 7.14 -39.49
CA ASP A 144 1.11 6.34 -38.36
C ASP A 144 2.55 6.78 -38.04
N LEU A 145 3.02 6.48 -36.84
CA LEU A 145 4.31 6.92 -36.33
C LEU A 145 5.27 5.75 -36.29
N ASN A 146 6.40 5.86 -36.99
CA ASN A 146 7.49 4.93 -36.83
C ASN A 146 8.46 5.43 -35.75
N LEU A 147 8.80 4.55 -34.82
CA LEU A 147 9.77 4.83 -33.77
C LEU A 147 11.18 4.57 -34.32
N VAL A 148 12.02 5.59 -34.28
CA VAL A 148 13.43 5.55 -34.67
C VAL A 148 14.29 5.95 -33.47
N ASP A 149 15.53 5.46 -33.45
CA ASP A 149 16.54 5.86 -32.45
C ASP A 149 16.10 5.58 -31.01
N ILE A 150 15.55 4.38 -30.77
CA ILE A 150 15.06 3.97 -29.44
C ILE A 150 16.25 3.63 -28.55
N GLN A 151 16.48 4.46 -27.53
CA GLN A 151 17.38 4.13 -26.44
C GLN A 151 16.67 3.21 -25.43
N THR A 152 17.38 2.18 -24.95
CA THR A 152 16.88 1.25 -23.93
C THR A 152 17.72 1.35 -22.66
N GLY A 153 17.20 0.91 -21.51
CA GLY A 153 17.94 0.92 -20.25
C GLY A 153 18.01 2.26 -19.53
N PHE A 154 17.22 3.26 -19.93
CA PHE A 154 17.18 4.58 -19.28
C PHE A 154 16.23 4.65 -18.08
N TRP A 155 15.43 3.60 -17.83
CA TRP A 155 14.47 3.60 -16.73
C TRP A 155 15.17 3.48 -15.39
N PRO A 156 14.73 4.22 -14.35
CA PRO A 156 15.34 4.19 -13.01
C PRO A 156 15.03 2.90 -12.22
N SER A 157 14.42 1.89 -12.85
CA SER A 157 14.20 0.59 -12.23
C SER A 157 15.52 -0.17 -12.06
N SER A 158 15.60 -1.07 -11.08
CA SER A 158 16.79 -1.91 -10.85
C SER A 158 17.23 -2.67 -12.11
N ASP A 159 16.28 -3.00 -12.97
CA ASP A 159 16.47 -3.82 -14.16
C ASP A 159 16.58 -2.96 -15.44
N GLY A 160 16.50 -1.63 -15.34
CA GLY A 160 16.52 -0.70 -16.49
C GLY A 160 15.30 -0.82 -17.42
N LYS A 161 14.26 -1.56 -17.01
CA LYS A 161 13.03 -1.81 -17.76
C LYS A 161 11.95 -0.77 -17.44
N LEU A 162 11.06 -0.56 -18.41
CA LEU A 162 9.83 0.22 -18.24
C LEU A 162 9.07 -0.33 -17.02
N PRO A 163 8.77 0.49 -16.00
CA PRO A 163 7.95 0.04 -14.88
C PRO A 163 6.57 -0.38 -15.37
N SER A 164 5.99 -1.39 -14.73
CA SER A 164 4.63 -1.81 -15.03
C SER A 164 3.65 -0.66 -14.80
N GLU A 165 2.67 -0.52 -15.70
CA GLU A 165 1.65 0.54 -15.63
C GLU A 165 0.79 0.42 -14.36
N GLU A 166 0.63 -0.80 -13.84
CA GLU A 166 -0.14 -1.11 -12.64
C GLU A 166 0.76 -1.83 -11.62
N PRO A 167 0.66 -1.50 -10.32
CA PRO A 167 1.36 -2.23 -9.28
C PRO A 167 0.86 -3.68 -9.19
N ALA A 168 1.71 -4.59 -8.69
CA ALA A 168 1.41 -6.03 -8.64
C ALA A 168 0.09 -6.38 -7.93
N CYS A 169 -0.31 -5.56 -6.95
CA CYS A 169 -1.53 -5.77 -6.17
C CYS A 169 -2.74 -4.95 -6.65
N GLY A 170 -2.60 -4.21 -7.76
CA GLY A 170 -3.57 -3.20 -8.17
C GLY A 170 -3.48 -1.92 -7.34
N PHE A 171 -4.04 -0.82 -7.83
CA PHE A 171 -3.91 0.49 -7.19
C PHE A 171 -4.61 0.58 -5.82
N ARG A 172 -5.60 -0.27 -5.59
CA ARG A 172 -6.40 -0.35 -4.37
C ARG A 172 -6.20 -1.68 -3.65
N ASN A 173 -5.12 -2.38 -3.94
CA ASN A 173 -4.80 -3.65 -3.29
C ASN A 173 -5.85 -4.74 -3.58
N GLU A 174 -6.58 -4.63 -4.68
CA GLU A 174 -7.72 -5.46 -5.05
C GLU A 174 -7.33 -6.84 -5.60
N ARG A 175 -6.08 -7.01 -6.04
CA ARG A 175 -5.60 -8.27 -6.63
C ARG A 175 -4.93 -9.20 -5.64
N CYS A 176 -4.52 -8.72 -4.46
CA CYS A 176 -3.94 -9.61 -3.45
C CYS A 176 -5.03 -10.22 -2.58
N ASP A 177 -5.01 -11.54 -2.52
CA ASP A 177 -5.85 -12.29 -1.63
C ASP A 177 -5.22 -12.36 -0.23
N TYR A 178 -5.82 -11.67 0.73
CA TYR A 178 -5.41 -11.68 2.15
C TYR A 178 -6.15 -12.74 2.96
N THR A 179 -7.05 -13.52 2.38
CA THR A 179 -7.89 -14.49 3.12
C THR A 179 -7.06 -15.48 3.92
N LEU A 180 -5.96 -16.00 3.36
CA LEU A 180 -5.07 -16.93 4.06
C LEU A 180 -4.43 -16.31 5.31
N ILE A 181 -3.99 -15.05 5.20
CA ILE A 181 -3.38 -14.32 6.33
C ILE A 181 -4.43 -14.06 7.41
N ILE A 182 -5.65 -13.67 7.00
CA ILE A 182 -6.77 -13.40 7.93
C ILE A 182 -7.21 -14.69 8.64
N ILE A 183 -7.32 -15.81 7.93
CA ILE A 183 -7.67 -17.12 8.50
C ILE A 183 -6.59 -17.57 9.49
N ALA A 184 -5.31 -17.45 9.14
CA ALA A 184 -4.22 -17.81 10.05
C ALA A 184 -4.22 -16.94 11.32
N ALA A 185 -4.41 -15.62 11.18
CA ALA A 185 -4.45 -14.69 12.31
C ALA A 185 -5.65 -14.97 13.22
N SER A 186 -6.83 -15.22 12.66
CA SER A 186 -8.04 -15.53 13.43
C SER A 186 -7.92 -16.86 14.20
N LEU A 187 -7.34 -17.90 13.60
CA LEU A 187 -7.06 -19.18 14.28
C LEU A 187 -6.08 -19.00 15.45
N ALA A 188 -5.03 -18.20 15.27
CA ALA A 188 -4.06 -17.92 16.33
C ALA A 188 -4.71 -17.20 17.52
N ILE A 189 -5.54 -16.19 17.26
CA ILE A 189 -6.28 -15.45 18.31
C ILE A 189 -7.26 -16.39 19.02
N ALA A 190 -8.00 -17.22 18.28
CA ALA A 190 -8.93 -18.19 18.87
C ALA A 190 -8.23 -19.19 19.80
N ALA A 191 -7.04 -19.66 19.43
CA ALA A 191 -6.25 -20.57 20.28
C ALA A 191 -5.83 -19.91 21.61
N VAL A 192 -5.44 -18.63 21.58
CA VAL A 192 -5.09 -17.87 22.79
C VAL A 192 -6.30 -17.70 23.70
N ILE A 193 -7.46 -17.38 23.13
CA ILE A 193 -8.71 -17.24 23.91
C ILE A 193 -9.10 -18.58 24.54
N LEU A 194 -9.01 -19.69 23.79
CA LEU A 194 -9.30 -21.02 24.32
C LEU A 194 -8.36 -21.41 25.46
N ALA A 195 -7.07 -21.12 25.34
CA ALA A 195 -6.10 -21.36 26.42
C ALA A 195 -6.42 -20.53 27.66
N PHE A 196 -6.80 -19.26 27.49
CA PHE A 196 -7.19 -18.39 28.61
C PHE A 196 -8.46 -18.87 29.30
N VAL A 197 -9.51 -19.19 28.53
CA VAL A 197 -10.76 -19.75 29.07
C VAL A 197 -10.49 -21.08 29.78
N GLY A 198 -9.70 -21.97 29.19
CA GLY A 198 -9.27 -23.22 29.81
C GLY A 198 -8.54 -23.00 31.14
N PHE A 199 -7.64 -22.02 31.21
CA PHE A 199 -6.95 -21.66 32.45
C PHE A 199 -7.91 -21.13 33.53
N VAL A 200 -8.85 -20.26 33.15
CA VAL A 200 -9.86 -19.72 34.09
C VAL A 200 -10.76 -20.84 34.59
N VAL A 201 -11.25 -21.72 33.70
CA VAL A 201 -12.06 -22.89 34.09
C VAL A 201 -11.27 -23.81 35.01
N TYR A 202 -10.00 -24.10 34.70
CA TYR A 202 -9.13 -24.89 35.57
C TYR A 202 -9.02 -24.28 36.97
N LYS A 203 -8.83 -22.95 37.07
CA LYS A 203 -8.78 -22.24 38.35
C LYS A 203 -10.11 -22.31 39.11
N ILE A 204 -11.24 -22.14 38.44
CA ILE A 204 -12.56 -22.25 39.06
C ILE A 204 -12.81 -23.68 39.55
N MET A 205 -12.46 -24.70 38.77
CA MET A 205 -12.59 -26.10 39.16
C MET A 205 -11.71 -26.44 40.36
N GLN A 206 -10.47 -25.94 40.39
CA GLN A 206 -9.57 -26.11 41.52
C GLN A 206 -10.15 -25.48 42.80
N ASN A 207 -10.69 -24.26 42.71
CA ASN A 207 -11.34 -23.60 43.86
C ASN A 207 -12.58 -24.38 44.33
N LYS A 208 -13.43 -24.82 43.40
CA LYS A 208 -14.60 -25.67 43.73
C LYS A 208 -14.22 -27.00 44.37
N ALA A 209 -13.08 -27.59 43.99
CA ALA A 209 -12.58 -28.81 44.62
C ALA A 209 -12.11 -28.56 46.06
N LEU A 210 -11.46 -27.42 46.32
CA LEU A 210 -11.05 -27.01 47.67
C LEU A 210 -12.24 -26.68 48.59
N ASP A 211 -13.36 -26.19 48.05
CA ASP A 211 -14.56 -25.88 48.84
C ASP A 211 -15.31 -27.13 49.33
N LYS A 212 -15.14 -28.29 48.67
CA LYS A 212 -15.83 -29.54 49.04
C LYS A 212 -15.14 -30.33 50.16
N ILE A 213 -14.09 -29.77 50.76
CA ILE A 213 -13.31 -30.47 51.77
C ILE A 213 -14.05 -30.42 53.13
N PRO A 214 -14.32 -31.57 53.77
CA PRO A 214 -15.21 -31.63 54.95
C PRO A 214 -14.61 -31.00 56.21
N TRP A 215 -13.29 -30.81 56.27
CA TRP A 215 -12.59 -30.18 57.39
C TRP A 215 -12.28 -28.70 57.16
N LYS A 216 -12.69 -28.11 56.03
CA LYS A 216 -12.54 -26.67 55.82
C LYS A 216 -13.60 -25.91 56.62
N ILE A 217 -13.17 -25.01 57.49
CA ILE A 217 -14.05 -24.08 58.21
C ILE A 217 -14.00 -22.73 57.49
N PHE A 218 -15.15 -22.18 57.11
CA PHE A 218 -15.22 -20.87 56.48
C PHE A 218 -14.95 -19.77 57.51
N ARG A 219 -14.34 -18.68 57.06
CA ARG A 219 -14.06 -17.53 57.92
C ARG A 219 -15.33 -16.94 58.52
N ASP A 220 -16.44 -17.02 57.78
CA ASP A 220 -17.74 -16.49 58.21
C ASP A 220 -18.37 -17.34 59.34
N ASP A 221 -17.97 -18.61 59.47
CA ASP A 221 -18.45 -19.53 60.50
C ASP A 221 -17.61 -19.49 61.79
N MET A 222 -16.50 -18.76 61.80
CA MET A 222 -15.60 -18.63 62.96
C MET A 222 -15.64 -17.21 63.55
N ARG A 223 -15.92 -17.13 64.84
CA ARG A 223 -15.74 -15.90 65.62
C ARG A 223 -14.59 -16.09 66.60
N ILE A 224 -13.56 -15.27 66.46
CA ILE A 224 -12.42 -15.26 67.38
C ILE A 224 -12.88 -14.60 68.68
N VAL A 225 -12.71 -15.29 69.80
CA VAL A 225 -13.08 -14.79 71.13
C VAL A 225 -11.87 -14.09 71.73
N THR A 226 -12.05 -12.86 72.21
CA THR A 226 -11.00 -12.10 72.89
C THR A 226 -10.84 -12.58 74.33
N GLU A 227 -9.66 -12.39 74.93
CA GLU A 227 -9.36 -12.88 76.30
C GLU A 227 -10.32 -12.32 77.37
N GLU A 228 -10.95 -11.17 77.11
CA GLU A 228 -11.92 -10.51 78.00
C GLU A 228 -13.31 -11.18 77.96
N GLU A 229 -13.79 -11.58 76.78
CA GLU A 229 -15.03 -12.35 76.62
C GLU A 229 -14.89 -13.74 77.28
N MET A 230 -13.69 -14.34 77.23
CA MET A 230 -13.40 -15.64 77.85
C MET A 230 -13.46 -15.61 79.39
N LYS A 231 -12.85 -14.59 80.03
CA LYS A 231 -12.93 -14.41 81.50
C LYS A 231 -14.38 -14.25 81.97
N SER A 232 -15.21 -13.63 81.14
CA SER A 232 -16.63 -13.39 81.42
C SER A 232 -17.46 -14.69 81.37
N MET A 233 -17.22 -15.57 80.39
CA MET A 233 -17.96 -16.85 80.24
C MET A 233 -17.56 -17.92 81.28
N LEU A 234 -16.29 -17.98 81.68
CA LEU A 234 -15.82 -18.90 82.74
C LEU A 234 -16.40 -18.56 84.12
N SER A 235 -16.80 -17.30 84.36
CA SER A 235 -17.32 -16.85 85.66
C SER A 235 -18.73 -17.36 85.99
N ILE A 236 -19.49 -17.84 85.00
CA ILE A 236 -20.89 -18.25 85.18
C ILE A 236 -21.03 -19.76 85.51
N GLY A 237 -19.97 -20.58 85.39
CA GLY A 237 -20.14 -22.04 85.31
C GLY A 237 -19.20 -22.97 86.08
N SER A 238 -18.27 -22.54 86.94
CA SER A 238 -17.49 -23.50 87.76
C SER A 238 -16.79 -22.87 88.97
N THR A 239 -17.22 -23.23 90.17
CA THR A 239 -16.48 -23.00 91.43
C THR A 239 -15.53 -24.15 91.79
N LYS A 240 -15.31 -25.15 90.91
CA LYS A 240 -14.42 -26.29 91.20
C LYS A 240 -13.67 -26.81 89.98
N THR A 241 -12.76 -26.01 89.43
CA THR A 241 -11.60 -26.55 88.68
C THR A 241 -10.35 -25.72 88.99
N LYS A 242 -9.38 -26.35 89.65
CA LYS A 242 -8.05 -25.77 89.92
C LYS A 242 -7.34 -25.49 88.59
N LEU A 243 -7.14 -24.22 88.29
CA LEU A 243 -6.41 -23.74 87.12
C LEU A 243 -4.90 -23.77 87.41
N SER A 244 -4.28 -24.94 87.29
CA SER A 244 -2.82 -25.05 87.30
C SER A 244 -2.30 -25.22 85.87
N ASN A 245 -1.46 -24.27 85.43
CA ASN A 245 -0.72 -24.21 84.15
C ASN A 245 -1.52 -23.90 82.88
N MET A 246 -2.08 -22.69 82.77
CA MET A 246 -2.50 -22.10 81.47
C MET A 246 -1.39 -21.35 80.71
N THR A 247 -0.15 -21.34 81.21
CA THR A 247 0.93 -20.46 80.69
C THR A 247 1.93 -21.12 79.73
N LYS A 248 1.68 -22.33 79.22
CA LYS A 248 2.59 -23.00 78.24
C LYS A 248 2.06 -23.20 76.83
N PHE A 249 0.81 -22.81 76.55
CA PHE A 249 0.27 -22.85 75.20
C PHE A 249 -0.65 -21.64 75.00
N ASN A 250 -0.15 -20.59 74.34
CA ASN A 250 -0.97 -19.50 73.82
C ASN A 250 -1.90 -20.06 72.73
N LYS A 251 -2.95 -20.75 73.14
CA LYS A 251 -3.98 -21.29 72.25
C LYS A 251 -5.02 -20.21 72.07
N HIS A 252 -5.17 -19.72 70.84
CA HIS A 252 -6.24 -18.80 70.51
C HIS A 252 -7.56 -19.56 70.54
N HIS A 253 -8.63 -18.92 71.00
CA HIS A 253 -9.95 -19.53 71.15
C HIS A 253 -10.94 -18.94 70.15
N ALA A 254 -11.74 -19.80 69.53
CA ALA A 254 -12.78 -19.41 68.58
C ALA A 254 -14.07 -20.18 68.86
N ILE A 255 -15.19 -19.52 68.61
CA ILE A 255 -16.49 -20.17 68.53
C ILE A 255 -16.74 -20.49 67.07
N ILE A 256 -17.01 -21.76 66.79
CA ILE A 256 -17.35 -22.27 65.46
C ILE A 256 -18.86 -22.55 65.44
N GLY A 257 -19.54 -22.00 64.43
CA GLY A 257 -20.98 -22.13 64.28
C GLY A 257 -21.77 -21.51 65.45
N THR A 258 -22.79 -22.20 65.94
CA THR A 258 -23.71 -21.62 66.93
C THR A 258 -23.19 -21.69 68.37
N ASN A 259 -22.40 -22.70 68.78
CA ASN A 259 -21.97 -22.85 70.17
C ASN A 259 -20.70 -23.73 70.39
N THR A 260 -19.96 -24.13 69.35
CA THR A 260 -18.81 -25.03 69.57
C THR A 260 -17.54 -24.24 69.87
N HIS A 261 -16.95 -24.44 71.05
CA HIS A 261 -15.72 -23.76 71.45
C HIS A 261 -14.49 -24.59 71.05
N ALA A 262 -13.58 -23.97 70.30
CA ALA A 262 -12.38 -24.62 69.79
C ALA A 262 -11.13 -23.79 70.07
N SER A 263 -10.01 -24.48 70.28
CA SER A 263 -8.68 -23.86 70.31
C SER A 263 -8.02 -23.99 68.94
N PHE A 264 -7.44 -22.91 68.42
CA PHE A 264 -6.76 -22.91 67.13
C PHE A 264 -5.33 -22.36 67.22
N HIS A 265 -4.51 -22.74 66.23
CA HIS A 265 -3.15 -22.26 66.06
C HIS A 265 -3.04 -21.44 64.78
N ILE A 266 -2.40 -20.27 64.87
CA ILE A 266 -2.20 -19.36 63.74
C ILE A 266 -0.81 -19.61 63.17
N TYR A 267 -0.75 -19.91 61.88
CA TYR A 267 0.51 -20.06 61.15
C TYR A 267 0.62 -18.97 60.07
N PRO A 268 1.75 -18.25 59.97
CA PRO A 268 1.97 -17.28 58.90
C PRO A 268 2.16 -18.00 57.57
N GLN A 269 1.30 -17.69 56.59
CA GLN A 269 1.35 -18.33 55.29
C GLN A 269 2.50 -17.74 54.44
N LYS A 270 3.58 -18.50 54.24
CA LYS A 270 4.69 -18.12 53.34
C LYS A 270 4.56 -18.66 51.91
N ARG A 271 3.73 -19.69 51.70
CA ARG A 271 3.51 -20.36 50.41
C ARG A 271 2.03 -20.73 50.25
N PRO A 272 1.51 -20.86 49.02
CA PRO A 272 0.17 -21.38 48.81
C PRO A 272 0.07 -22.79 49.40
N ILE A 273 -0.92 -23.01 50.27
CA ILE A 273 -1.14 -24.31 50.91
C ILE A 273 -1.83 -25.20 49.87
N VAL A 274 -1.14 -26.25 49.44
CA VAL A 274 -1.66 -27.26 48.53
C VAL A 274 -1.75 -28.55 49.32
N PHE A 275 -2.95 -29.12 49.46
CA PHE A 275 -3.13 -30.40 50.11
C PHE A 275 -3.03 -31.52 49.07
N GLY A 276 -2.09 -32.43 49.26
CA GLY A 276 -1.99 -33.63 48.46
C GLY A 276 -3.15 -34.58 48.74
N ARG A 277 -3.30 -35.61 47.90
CA ARG A 277 -4.31 -36.66 48.13
C ARG A 277 -4.08 -37.40 49.45
N GLU A 278 -2.81 -37.65 49.79
CA GLU A 278 -2.42 -38.31 51.03
C GLU A 278 -2.77 -37.45 52.25
N ASP A 279 -2.43 -36.15 52.23
CA ASP A 279 -2.76 -35.22 53.30
C ASP A 279 -4.28 -35.13 53.53
N MET A 280 -5.06 -35.05 52.45
CA MET A 280 -6.53 -35.04 52.55
C MET A 280 -7.07 -36.32 53.20
N GLN A 281 -6.48 -37.48 52.91
CA GLN A 281 -6.88 -38.76 53.52
C GLN A 281 -6.54 -38.78 55.00
N THR A 282 -5.32 -38.37 55.38
CA THR A 282 -4.91 -38.30 56.79
C THR A 282 -5.79 -37.35 57.60
N MET A 283 -6.05 -36.15 57.09
CA MET A 283 -6.92 -35.18 57.77
C MET A 283 -8.36 -35.68 57.91
N THR A 284 -8.85 -36.46 56.93
CA THR A 284 -10.17 -37.10 57.01
C THR A 284 -10.20 -38.21 58.07
N MET A 285 -9.15 -39.03 58.14
CA MET A 285 -9.03 -40.06 59.19
C MET A 285 -8.96 -39.43 60.59
N ILE A 286 -8.20 -38.35 60.76
CA ILE A 286 -8.11 -37.61 62.03
C ILE A 286 -9.48 -37.04 62.42
N LYS A 287 -10.23 -36.47 61.47
CA LYS A 287 -11.59 -35.98 61.72
C LYS A 287 -12.56 -37.08 62.13
N GLN A 288 -12.38 -38.31 61.62
CA GLN A 288 -13.21 -39.46 61.98
C GLN A 288 -12.82 -40.12 63.31
N ALA A 289 -11.61 -39.87 63.81
CA ALA A 289 -11.12 -40.42 65.07
C ALA A 289 -11.70 -39.66 66.27
N VAL A 290 -12.94 -39.99 66.65
CA VAL A 290 -13.63 -39.47 67.82
C VAL A 290 -13.56 -40.51 68.95
N HIS A 291 -13.02 -40.12 70.10
CA HIS A 291 -12.94 -40.96 71.30
C HIS A 291 -13.10 -40.09 72.55
N ASP A 292 -13.73 -40.62 73.59
CA ASP A 292 -14.02 -39.92 74.86
C ASP A 292 -12.80 -39.33 75.60
N ASN A 293 -11.59 -39.79 75.27
CA ASN A 293 -10.34 -39.35 75.92
C ASN A 293 -9.52 -38.40 75.04
N LEU A 294 -10.01 -38.05 73.85
CA LEU A 294 -9.33 -37.20 72.88
C LEU A 294 -10.24 -36.03 72.47
N ASN A 295 -9.64 -34.86 72.25
CA ASN A 295 -10.38 -33.72 71.72
C ASN A 295 -10.68 -33.95 70.23
N PRO A 296 -11.93 -33.78 69.78
CA PRO A 296 -12.30 -33.99 68.38
C PRO A 296 -11.65 -32.93 67.49
N PHE A 297 -11.14 -33.37 66.34
CA PHE A 297 -10.58 -32.49 65.33
C PHE A 297 -11.69 -31.91 64.43
N LEU A 298 -11.78 -30.58 64.36
CA LEU A 298 -12.85 -29.90 63.62
C LEU A 298 -12.42 -29.48 62.21
N GLY A 299 -11.21 -28.95 62.06
CA GLY A 299 -10.67 -28.40 60.81
C GLY A 299 -9.34 -27.68 60.98
#